data_AF-A0A5E4ID69-F1
#
_entry.id   AF-A0A5E4ID69-F1
#
_cell.length_a   1.000
_cell.length_b   1.000
_cell.length_c   1.000
_cell.angle_alpha   90.00
_cell.angle_beta   90.00
_cell.angle_gamma   90.00
#
_symmetry.space_group_name_H-M   'P 1'
#
loop_
_entity.id
_entity.type
_entity.pdbx_description
1 polymer ?
#
loop_
_entity_poly.entity_id
_entity_poly.type
_entity_poly.pdbx_seq_one_letter_code
_entity_poly.pdbx_strand_id
1 'polypeptide(L)'
;MTSLSSRWVALFVLVFISLASSAVAIDLQYGSKVKQGDPDEGRVLSPFYFAPQFAFWDQEEDNSLGPGEPVYIHINPTVSRVSKNDVRITSFGDNSSPYYPAGSKVKVNDTDYDKELRIFGKGRIPAAEIRYFDLNGNGTYSIDDPVYLVFNHGCFVTPGDVRITGYGVHPAGSIVREGDEDRYMRTSTIPGMLCFYNADGDIDNNGWAHYGIDDSIYVDTQYPFYTVTLNDIRMTPLT
;
A
#
# COMPACT_ATOMS: atom_id res chain seq x y z
N MET A 1 -46.48 26.30 64.85
CA MET A 1 -46.20 26.26 63.40
C MET A 1 -44.70 26.44 63.24
N THR A 2 -44.07 25.43 62.64
CA THR A 2 -42.67 25.03 62.78
C THR A 2 -41.71 25.76 61.83
N SER A 3 -40.66 26.34 62.40
CA SER A 3 -39.25 26.37 61.94
C SER A 3 -38.96 25.98 60.48
N LEU A 4 -38.49 26.94 59.68
CA LEU A 4 -37.70 26.71 58.46
C LEU A 4 -36.22 26.57 58.84
N SER A 5 -35.70 25.34 58.76
CA SER A 5 -34.28 25.00 58.82
C SER A 5 -33.84 24.29 57.55
N SER A 6 -32.52 24.23 57.34
CA SER A 6 -31.76 23.61 56.23
C SER A 6 -31.74 24.48 54.95
N ARG A 7 -30.73 25.32 54.69
CA ARG A 7 -29.33 24.97 54.33
C ARG A 7 -29.31 23.71 53.45
N TRP A 8 -28.73 23.82 52.25
CA TRP A 8 -28.63 22.79 51.20
C TRP A 8 -29.78 22.77 50.18
N VAL A 9 -29.83 23.76 49.30
CA VAL A 9 -30.40 23.57 47.94
C VAL A 9 -29.35 24.01 46.92
N ALA A 10 -28.59 23.00 46.49
CA ALA A 10 -27.99 22.85 45.16
C ALA A 10 -27.14 24.01 44.61
N LEU A 11 -25.91 24.12 45.12
CA LEU A 11 -24.77 24.55 44.29
C LEU A 11 -24.24 23.30 43.56
N PHE A 12 -24.83 22.95 42.42
CA PHE A 12 -24.25 21.99 41.48
C PHE A 12 -23.97 22.75 40.19
N VAL A 13 -22.85 23.48 40.16
CA VAL A 13 -22.26 23.96 38.92
C VAL A 13 -21.65 22.75 38.25
N LEU A 14 -22.44 22.11 37.39
CA LEU A 14 -22.04 20.97 36.58
C LEU A 14 -21.16 21.48 35.45
N VAL A 15 -19.84 21.46 35.66
CA VAL A 15 -18.85 21.72 34.62
C VAL A 15 -18.81 20.48 33.73
N PHE A 16 -19.61 20.47 32.66
CA PHE A 16 -19.47 19.54 31.56
C PHE A 16 -18.22 19.92 30.76
N ILE A 17 -17.08 19.31 31.08
CA ILE A 17 -15.93 19.30 30.16
C ILE A 17 -16.31 18.35 29.02
N SER A 18 -16.77 18.92 27.90
CA SER A 18 -16.88 18.20 26.64
C SER A 18 -15.47 17.91 26.13
N LEU A 19 -14.92 16.75 26.46
CA LEU A 19 -13.81 16.16 25.72
C LEU A 19 -14.35 15.83 24.33
N ALA A 20 -14.19 16.75 23.39
CA ALA A 20 -14.32 16.45 21.98
C ALA A 20 -13.15 15.54 21.62
N SER A 21 -13.37 14.22 21.69
CA SER A 21 -12.47 13.25 21.08
C SER A 21 -12.56 13.45 19.57
N SER A 22 -11.57 14.11 18.98
CA SER A 22 -11.36 14.06 17.54
C SER A 22 -11.14 12.59 17.18
N ALA A 23 -12.12 11.96 16.53
CA ALA A 23 -11.90 10.67 15.92
C ALA A 23 -10.79 10.84 14.90
N VAL A 24 -9.62 10.24 15.14
CA VAL A 24 -8.57 10.15 14.14
C VAL A 24 -9.15 9.33 13.00
N ALA A 25 -9.24 9.93 11.81
CA ALA A 25 -9.64 9.18 10.62
C ALA A 25 -8.59 8.11 10.37
N ILE A 26 -9.00 6.84 10.49
CA ILE A 26 -8.14 5.69 10.20
C ILE A 26 -8.05 5.58 8.68
N ASP A 27 -6.85 5.77 8.14
CA ASP A 27 -6.60 5.61 6.70
C ASP A 27 -6.16 4.16 6.43
N LEU A 28 -7.05 3.40 5.79
CA LEU A 28 -6.87 1.99 5.46
C LEU A 28 -6.74 1.74 3.96
N GLN A 29 -6.47 2.80 3.18
CA GLN A 29 -6.37 2.71 1.73
C GLN A 29 -5.00 2.21 1.26
N TYR A 30 -4.88 1.95 -0.03
CA TYR A 30 -3.61 1.66 -0.70
C TYR A 30 -2.54 2.72 -0.42
N GLY A 31 -1.32 2.29 -0.11
CA GLY A 31 -0.19 3.18 0.15
C GLY A 31 -0.23 3.85 1.51
N SER A 32 -1.25 3.60 2.34
CA SER A 32 -1.24 4.00 3.74
C SER A 32 -0.29 3.10 4.53
N LYS A 33 0.27 3.64 5.60
CA LYS A 33 1.08 2.90 6.56
C LYS A 33 0.28 2.54 7.78
N VAL A 34 0.58 1.40 8.37
CA VAL A 34 0.00 0.95 9.63
C VAL A 34 0.49 1.85 10.77
N LYS A 35 -0.47 2.39 11.51
CA LYS A 35 -0.29 3.25 12.68
C LYS A 35 -0.76 2.52 13.94
N GLN A 36 -0.34 3.06 15.08
CA GLN A 36 -0.72 2.50 16.38
C GLN A 36 -2.24 2.60 16.56
N GLY A 37 -2.86 1.47 16.91
CA GLY A 37 -4.29 1.34 17.08
C GLY A 37 -5.08 1.12 15.80
N ASP A 38 -4.42 0.99 14.64
CA ASP A 38 -5.11 0.59 13.41
C ASP A 38 -5.72 -0.82 13.59
N PRO A 39 -6.90 -1.10 13.01
CA PRO A 39 -7.64 -2.35 13.19
C PRO A 39 -6.96 -3.60 12.62
N ASP A 40 -5.90 -3.42 11.85
CA ASP A 40 -5.04 -4.47 11.31
C ASP A 40 -3.72 -4.62 12.05
N GLU A 41 -3.34 -3.71 12.96
CA GLU A 41 -2.17 -3.90 13.82
C GLU A 41 -2.27 -5.22 14.61
N GLY A 42 -1.21 -6.03 14.55
CA GLY A 42 -1.14 -7.33 15.23
C GLY A 42 -1.77 -8.50 14.48
N ARG A 43 -2.35 -8.30 13.29
CA ARG A 43 -2.85 -9.42 12.47
C ARG A 43 -1.70 -10.29 11.97
N VAL A 44 -1.87 -11.60 11.99
CA VAL A 44 -0.85 -12.54 11.50
C VAL A 44 -0.78 -12.49 9.98
N LEU A 45 0.43 -12.39 9.46
CA LEU A 45 0.70 -12.41 8.02
C LEU A 45 1.14 -13.81 7.57
N SER A 46 0.88 -14.11 6.30
CA SER A 46 1.37 -15.30 5.61
C SER A 46 2.30 -14.88 4.47
N PRO A 47 3.42 -15.59 4.27
CA PRO A 47 4.24 -15.41 3.08
C PRO A 47 3.52 -15.98 1.86
N PHE A 48 3.81 -15.44 0.68
CA PHE A 48 3.36 -16.05 -0.57
C PHE A 48 4.12 -17.34 -0.86
N TYR A 49 3.40 -18.35 -1.35
CA TYR A 49 4.00 -19.61 -1.79
C TYR A 49 4.99 -19.42 -2.95
N PHE A 50 4.62 -18.58 -3.92
CA PHE A 50 5.53 -18.06 -4.94
C PHE A 50 5.69 -16.57 -4.72
N ALA A 51 6.94 -16.08 -4.66
CA ALA A 51 7.20 -14.66 -4.50
C ALA A 51 6.55 -13.86 -5.65
N PRO A 52 5.64 -12.91 -5.36
CA PRO A 52 5.07 -12.05 -6.38
C PRO A 52 6.18 -11.24 -7.06
N GLN A 53 5.94 -10.85 -8.32
CA GLN A 53 6.87 -10.03 -9.08
C GLN A 53 6.22 -8.72 -9.48
N PHE A 54 6.99 -7.65 -9.55
CA PHE A 54 6.50 -6.43 -10.18
C PHE A 54 6.52 -6.61 -11.70
N ALA A 55 5.45 -6.20 -12.36
CA ALA A 55 5.31 -6.26 -13.80
C ALA A 55 4.52 -5.07 -14.32
N PHE A 56 4.57 -4.83 -15.63
CA PHE A 56 3.79 -3.80 -16.28
C PHE A 56 3.22 -4.32 -17.60
N TRP A 57 2.12 -3.72 -18.06
CA TRP A 57 1.60 -3.97 -19.39
C TRP A 57 2.29 -3.03 -20.38
N ASP A 58 3.17 -3.62 -21.19
CA ASP A 58 3.90 -2.98 -22.29
C ASP A 58 2.97 -2.86 -23.51
N GLN A 59 2.36 -1.68 -23.68
CA GLN A 59 1.44 -1.36 -24.78
C GLN A 59 2.19 -1.05 -26.06
N GLU A 60 3.38 -0.45 -25.94
CA GLU A 60 4.21 -0.06 -27.07
C GLU A 60 5.11 -1.19 -27.60
N GLU A 61 5.18 -2.32 -26.88
CA GLU A 61 6.02 -3.49 -27.17
C GLU A 61 7.52 -3.17 -27.24
N ASP A 62 7.98 -2.15 -26.52
CA ASP A 62 9.36 -1.67 -26.56
C ASP A 62 10.24 -2.21 -25.40
N ASN A 63 9.65 -2.99 -24.49
CA ASN A 63 10.26 -3.52 -23.28
C ASN A 63 10.70 -2.44 -22.27
N SER A 64 10.05 -1.29 -22.26
CA SER A 64 10.26 -0.22 -21.29
C SER A 64 8.92 0.27 -20.73
N LEU A 65 8.95 0.80 -19.50
CA LEU A 65 7.74 1.35 -18.89
C LEU A 65 7.43 2.72 -19.49
N GLY A 66 6.41 2.79 -20.33
CA GLY A 66 5.89 3.98 -20.97
C GLY A 66 5.01 4.84 -20.05
N PRO A 67 4.83 6.14 -20.36
CA PRO A 67 3.90 7.00 -19.64
C PRO A 67 2.45 6.48 -19.72
N GLY A 68 1.87 6.13 -18.57
CA GLY A 68 0.48 5.67 -18.49
C GLY A 68 0.30 4.16 -18.61
N GLU A 69 1.40 3.41 -18.77
CA GLU A 69 1.36 1.96 -18.68
C GLU A 69 1.11 1.51 -17.22
N PRO A 70 0.16 0.58 -17.02
CA PRO A 70 -0.19 0.14 -15.70
C PRO A 70 0.85 -0.83 -15.13
N VAL A 71 1.15 -0.66 -13.85
CA VAL A 71 2.09 -1.47 -13.08
C VAL A 71 1.32 -2.36 -12.11
N TYR A 72 1.78 -3.58 -11.90
CA TYR A 72 1.12 -4.59 -11.08
C TYR A 72 2.06 -5.28 -10.11
N ILE A 73 1.53 -5.70 -8.95
CA ILE A 73 2.03 -6.88 -8.24
C ILE A 73 1.43 -8.09 -8.94
N HIS A 74 2.26 -8.82 -9.67
CA HIS A 74 1.90 -10.02 -10.38
C HIS A 74 2.09 -11.24 -9.48
N ILE A 75 0.97 -11.84 -9.06
CA ILE A 75 0.90 -12.85 -8.01
C ILE A 75 1.32 -14.22 -8.54
N ASN A 76 1.02 -14.52 -9.80
CA ASN A 76 1.38 -15.78 -10.45
C ASN A 76 2.39 -15.57 -11.59
N PRO A 77 3.68 -15.33 -11.29
CA PRO A 77 4.71 -15.03 -12.29
C PRO A 77 5.09 -16.20 -13.23
N THR A 78 4.38 -17.34 -13.14
CA THR A 78 4.56 -18.47 -14.06
C THR A 78 3.87 -18.24 -15.41
N VAL A 79 2.93 -17.30 -15.47
CA VAL A 79 2.31 -16.82 -16.70
C VAL A 79 2.79 -15.39 -17.00
N SER A 80 2.76 -14.97 -18.26
CA SER A 80 3.17 -13.60 -18.65
C SER A 80 1.96 -12.73 -18.97
N ARG A 81 0.91 -12.82 -18.16
CA ARG A 81 -0.35 -12.10 -18.38
C ARG A 81 -0.98 -11.64 -17.08
N VAL A 82 -1.65 -10.50 -17.13
CA VAL A 82 -2.47 -10.00 -16.03
C VAL A 82 -3.50 -11.06 -15.67
N SER A 83 -3.45 -11.50 -14.42
CA SER A 83 -4.23 -12.60 -13.90
C SER A 83 -5.15 -12.14 -12.78
N LYS A 84 -6.16 -12.95 -12.47
CA LYS A 84 -7.03 -12.70 -11.32
C LYS A 84 -6.18 -12.55 -10.05
N ASN A 85 -6.56 -11.61 -9.20
CA ASN A 85 -5.92 -11.25 -7.93
C ASN A 85 -4.56 -10.54 -8.05
N ASP A 86 -4.02 -10.31 -9.25
CA ASP A 86 -2.95 -9.33 -9.43
C ASP A 86 -3.39 -7.97 -8.88
N VAL A 87 -2.47 -7.21 -8.29
CA VAL A 87 -2.78 -5.92 -7.67
C VAL A 87 -2.26 -4.81 -8.55
N ARG A 88 -3.13 -3.85 -8.88
CA ARG A 88 -2.76 -2.64 -9.62
C ARG A 88 -1.95 -1.71 -8.71
N ILE A 89 -0.68 -1.49 -9.00
CA ILE A 89 0.17 -0.52 -8.30
C ILE A 89 -0.15 0.91 -8.79
N THR A 90 -0.38 1.07 -10.08
CA THR A 90 -0.94 2.31 -10.66
C THR A 90 -2.39 2.08 -11.05
N SER A 91 -3.20 3.14 -11.12
CA SER A 91 -4.59 3.00 -11.58
C SER A 91 -4.66 2.55 -13.05
N PHE A 92 -5.72 1.81 -13.40
CA PHE A 92 -6.03 1.44 -14.78
C PHE A 92 -7.27 2.18 -15.29
N GLY A 93 -7.22 2.69 -16.53
CA GLY A 93 -8.27 3.49 -17.15
C GLY A 93 -8.07 5.00 -16.99
N ASP A 94 -8.71 5.79 -17.84
CA ASP A 94 -8.48 7.23 -18.03
C ASP A 94 -9.40 8.13 -17.16
N ASN A 95 -9.69 7.71 -15.92
CA ASN A 95 -10.74 8.29 -15.06
C ASN A 95 -12.15 8.25 -15.67
N SER A 96 -12.32 7.64 -16.85
CA SER A 96 -13.62 7.27 -17.41
C SER A 96 -13.93 5.81 -17.09
N SER A 97 -15.20 5.41 -17.21
CA SER A 97 -15.64 4.07 -16.81
C SER A 97 -15.28 3.03 -17.89
N PRO A 98 -14.63 1.90 -17.54
CA PRO A 98 -14.26 1.49 -16.18
C PRO A 98 -12.90 2.07 -15.70
N TYR A 99 -12.90 2.61 -14.48
CA TYR A 99 -11.70 3.05 -13.76
C TYR A 99 -11.43 2.09 -12.61
N TYR A 100 -10.18 1.61 -12.51
CA TYR A 100 -9.73 0.76 -11.41
C TYR A 100 -8.62 1.48 -10.63
N PRO A 101 -8.83 1.80 -9.35
CA PRO A 101 -7.85 2.55 -8.57
C PRO A 101 -6.61 1.70 -8.26
N ALA A 102 -5.52 2.38 -7.92
CA ALA A 102 -4.34 1.73 -7.33
C ALA A 102 -4.70 0.98 -6.04
N GLY A 103 -4.02 -0.14 -5.80
CA GLY A 103 -4.29 -1.14 -4.78
C GLY A 103 -5.52 -2.03 -5.03
N SER A 104 -6.26 -1.84 -6.12
CA SER A 104 -7.35 -2.75 -6.48
C SER A 104 -6.82 -4.06 -7.05
N LYS A 105 -7.53 -5.16 -6.76
CA LYS A 105 -7.26 -6.47 -7.35
C LYS A 105 -7.94 -6.61 -8.71
N VAL A 106 -7.28 -7.29 -9.64
CA VAL A 106 -7.83 -7.64 -10.95
C VAL A 106 -8.85 -8.77 -10.81
N LYS A 107 -10.00 -8.63 -11.47
CA LYS A 107 -11.05 -9.64 -11.58
C LYS A 107 -11.10 -10.22 -13.00
N VAL A 108 -11.61 -11.45 -13.10
CA VAL A 108 -11.98 -12.05 -14.40
C VAL A 108 -13.07 -11.16 -15.00
N ASN A 109 -12.82 -10.57 -16.17
CA ASN A 109 -13.62 -9.57 -16.89
C ASN A 109 -13.27 -8.09 -16.66
N ASP A 110 -12.28 -7.77 -15.83
CA ASP A 110 -11.72 -6.41 -15.88
C ASP A 110 -11.04 -6.21 -17.26
N THR A 111 -11.04 -4.99 -17.78
CA THR A 111 -10.58 -4.70 -19.15
C THR A 111 -9.07 -4.88 -19.35
N ASP A 112 -8.33 -4.93 -18.26
CA ASP A 112 -6.90 -5.23 -18.19
C ASP A 112 -6.59 -6.70 -17.91
N TYR A 113 -7.61 -7.54 -17.69
CA TYR A 113 -7.42 -8.99 -17.57
C TYR A 113 -6.85 -9.56 -18.87
N ASP A 114 -5.95 -10.55 -18.75
CA ASP A 114 -5.29 -11.25 -19.86
C ASP A 114 -4.36 -10.37 -20.74
N LYS A 115 -4.08 -9.13 -20.35
CA LYS A 115 -3.06 -8.30 -21.01
C LYS A 115 -1.67 -8.88 -20.81
N GLU A 116 -0.82 -8.80 -21.83
CA GLU A 116 0.55 -9.33 -21.76
C GLU A 116 1.39 -8.50 -20.78
N LEU A 117 2.14 -9.18 -19.92
CA LEU A 117 2.98 -8.55 -18.91
C LEU A 117 4.46 -8.70 -19.25
N ARG A 118 5.20 -7.61 -18.99
CA ARG A 118 6.65 -7.57 -18.90
C ARG A 118 7.05 -7.51 -17.44
N ILE A 119 7.90 -8.43 -17.01
CA ILE A 119 8.32 -8.56 -15.61
C ILE A 119 9.62 -7.78 -15.40
N PHE A 120 9.65 -6.90 -14.40
CA PHE A 120 10.86 -6.16 -14.05
C PHE A 120 12.00 -7.12 -13.66
N GLY A 121 13.24 -6.80 -14.05
CA GLY A 121 14.43 -7.59 -13.78
C GLY A 121 14.57 -8.87 -14.62
N LYS A 122 13.71 -9.10 -15.62
CA LYS A 122 13.85 -10.20 -16.58
C LYS A 122 14.30 -9.69 -17.95
N GLY A 123 15.21 -10.43 -18.58
CA GLY A 123 15.68 -10.10 -19.93
C GLY A 123 16.41 -8.75 -19.98
N ARG A 124 15.89 -7.81 -20.77
CA ARG A 124 16.44 -6.45 -20.91
C ARG A 124 15.72 -5.41 -20.05
N ILE A 125 14.71 -5.83 -19.28
CA ILE A 125 13.90 -4.96 -18.45
C ILE A 125 14.64 -4.76 -17.12
N PRO A 126 14.94 -3.51 -16.72
CA PRO A 126 15.60 -3.23 -15.45
C PRO A 126 14.81 -3.74 -14.24
N ALA A 127 15.51 -4.03 -13.14
CA ALA A 127 14.84 -4.42 -11.90
C ALA A 127 14.09 -3.23 -11.29
N ALA A 128 13.03 -3.55 -10.55
CA ALA A 128 12.28 -2.62 -9.73
C ALA A 128 12.48 -2.96 -8.25
N GLU A 129 12.63 -1.94 -7.42
CA GLU A 129 12.85 -2.09 -5.98
C GLU A 129 11.92 -1.15 -5.20
N ILE A 130 11.38 -1.63 -4.07
CA ILE A 130 10.70 -0.73 -3.13
C ILE A 130 11.77 0.00 -2.32
N ARG A 131 11.71 1.33 -2.33
CA ARG A 131 12.68 2.21 -1.68
C ARG A 131 11.98 3.36 -0.98
N TYR A 132 12.58 3.87 0.09
CA TYR A 132 12.08 5.04 0.82
C TYR A 132 13.01 6.24 0.65
N PHE A 133 12.45 7.44 0.68
CA PHE A 133 13.19 8.68 0.85
C PHE A 133 13.14 9.06 2.34
N ASP A 134 14.31 9.10 2.96
CA ASP A 134 14.49 9.53 4.35
C ASP A 134 14.26 11.05 4.46
N LEU A 135 13.03 11.42 4.82
CA LEU A 135 12.56 12.79 4.79
C LEU A 135 13.18 13.63 5.91
N ASN A 136 13.46 13.01 7.05
CA ASN A 136 14.03 13.69 8.22
C ASN A 136 15.57 13.57 8.31
N GLY A 137 16.18 12.75 7.45
CA GLY A 137 17.63 12.60 7.34
C GLY A 137 18.27 11.80 8.48
N ASN A 138 17.51 10.94 9.17
CA ASN A 138 18.00 10.18 10.32
C ASN A 138 18.69 8.84 9.96
N GLY A 139 18.67 8.47 8.67
CA GLY A 139 19.26 7.25 8.13
C GLY A 139 18.41 5.99 8.29
N THR A 140 17.15 6.11 8.71
CA THR A 140 16.25 4.99 8.99
C THR A 140 14.85 5.23 8.42
N TYR A 141 14.15 4.15 8.09
CA TYR A 141 12.77 4.21 7.62
C TYR A 141 11.79 4.45 8.78
N SER A 142 10.83 5.34 8.57
CA SER A 142 9.83 5.79 9.55
C SER A 142 8.47 6.07 8.91
N ILE A 143 7.48 6.42 9.73
CA ILE A 143 6.09 6.63 9.30
C ILE A 143 5.94 7.78 8.28
N ASP A 144 6.81 8.78 8.35
CA ASP A 144 6.71 9.98 7.50
C ASP A 144 7.47 9.85 6.17
N ASP A 145 8.29 8.80 6.01
CA ASP A 145 9.15 8.64 4.83
C ASP A 145 8.38 8.13 3.62
N PRO A 146 8.29 8.88 2.51
CA PRO A 146 7.57 8.41 1.34
C PRO A 146 8.29 7.21 0.70
N VAL A 147 7.50 6.28 0.19
CA VAL A 147 7.95 5.01 -0.39
C VAL A 147 7.59 4.97 -1.87
N TYR A 148 8.52 4.47 -2.67
CA TYR A 148 8.47 4.42 -4.12
C TYR A 148 8.80 3.01 -4.60
N LEU A 149 8.22 2.61 -5.73
CA LEU A 149 8.74 1.55 -6.57
C LEU A 149 9.66 2.23 -7.58
N VAL A 150 10.96 2.05 -7.37
CA VAL A 150 12.01 2.67 -8.17
C VAL A 150 12.48 1.69 -9.23
N PHE A 151 12.48 2.13 -10.47
CA PHE A 151 12.99 1.39 -11.61
C PHE A 151 14.40 1.88 -11.93
N ASN A 152 15.23 1.04 -12.56
CA ASN A 152 16.55 1.43 -13.07
C ASN A 152 17.65 1.68 -12.02
N HIS A 153 17.83 0.81 -11.01
CA HIS A 153 19.03 0.68 -10.13
C HIS A 153 19.63 1.97 -9.52
N GLY A 154 18.96 3.11 -9.65
CA GLY A 154 19.38 4.38 -9.11
C GLY A 154 19.08 4.45 -7.62
N CYS A 155 19.87 5.24 -6.90
CA CYS A 155 19.56 5.61 -5.53
C CYS A 155 18.74 6.90 -5.46
N PHE A 156 17.97 7.22 -6.50
CA PHE A 156 17.22 8.46 -6.62
C PHE A 156 15.85 8.18 -7.21
N VAL A 157 14.85 8.93 -6.77
CA VAL A 157 13.56 9.00 -7.46
C VAL A 157 13.76 9.65 -8.82
N THR A 158 13.23 9.05 -9.87
CA THR A 158 13.30 9.53 -11.25
C THR A 158 11.91 9.55 -11.90
N PRO A 159 11.70 10.39 -12.91
CA PRO A 159 10.49 10.34 -13.71
C PRO A 159 10.25 8.93 -14.27
N GLY A 160 9.04 8.41 -14.09
CA GLY A 160 8.69 7.03 -14.39
C GLY A 160 8.56 6.13 -13.15
N ASP A 161 9.23 6.46 -12.03
CA ASP A 161 9.04 5.75 -10.76
C ASP A 161 7.61 5.87 -10.25
N VAL A 162 7.13 4.90 -9.47
CA VAL A 162 5.79 4.94 -8.90
C VAL A 162 5.84 5.25 -7.42
N ARG A 163 4.99 6.17 -6.96
CA ARG A 163 4.75 6.43 -5.55
C ARG A 163 3.93 5.29 -4.95
N ILE A 164 4.51 4.49 -4.06
CA ILE A 164 3.74 3.50 -3.29
C ILE A 164 2.94 4.22 -2.21
N THR A 165 3.55 5.16 -1.50
CA THR A 165 2.84 6.09 -0.61
C THR A 165 2.75 7.47 -1.27
N GLY A 166 1.69 8.23 -1.00
CA GLY A 166 1.59 9.60 -1.52
C GLY A 166 2.71 10.52 -1.00
N TYR A 167 3.01 11.58 -1.76
CA TYR A 167 3.96 12.63 -1.38
C TYR A 167 3.47 13.99 -1.87
N GLY A 168 3.40 14.97 -0.97
CA GLY A 168 2.86 16.30 -1.27
C GLY A 168 1.42 16.22 -1.80
N VAL A 169 1.20 16.72 -3.02
CA VAL A 169 -0.10 16.68 -3.72
C VAL A 169 -0.29 15.42 -4.57
N HIS A 170 0.72 14.55 -4.66
CA HIS A 170 0.71 13.39 -5.53
C HIS A 170 0.23 12.16 -4.75
N PRO A 171 -0.87 11.51 -5.19
CA PRO A 171 -1.44 10.38 -4.46
C PRO A 171 -0.59 9.10 -4.61
N ALA A 172 -0.83 8.14 -3.72
CA ALA A 172 -0.32 6.77 -3.88
C ALA A 172 -0.77 6.19 -5.23
N GLY A 173 0.12 5.44 -5.87
CA GLY A 173 -0.06 4.84 -7.19
C GLY A 173 0.12 5.82 -8.35
N SER A 174 0.55 7.07 -8.09
CA SER A 174 0.90 8.02 -9.15
C SER A 174 2.34 7.81 -9.63
N ILE A 175 2.54 8.04 -10.93
CA ILE A 175 3.86 8.06 -11.56
C ILE A 175 4.53 9.41 -11.28
N VAL A 176 5.81 9.39 -10.94
CA VAL A 176 6.65 10.58 -10.83
C VAL A 176 6.87 11.18 -12.21
N ARG A 177 6.61 12.48 -12.36
CA ARG A 177 6.73 13.21 -13.62
C ARG A 177 7.91 14.16 -13.60
N GLU A 178 8.32 14.57 -14.80
CA GLU A 178 9.22 15.70 -14.97
C GLU A 178 8.60 16.95 -14.32
N GLY A 179 9.34 17.57 -13.40
CA GLY A 179 8.88 18.75 -12.66
C GLY A 179 8.35 18.49 -11.25
N ASP A 180 8.06 17.24 -10.88
CA ASP A 180 7.61 16.90 -9.52
C ASP A 180 8.69 17.23 -8.48
N GLU A 181 8.26 17.55 -7.26
CA GLU A 181 9.10 18.04 -6.16
C GLU A 181 9.96 16.96 -5.50
N ASP A 182 9.57 15.70 -5.62
CA ASP A 182 10.30 14.52 -5.15
C ASP A 182 11.28 13.96 -6.17
N ARG A 183 11.38 14.53 -7.37
CA ARG A 183 12.38 14.08 -8.35
C ARG A 183 13.80 14.28 -7.82
N TYR A 184 14.67 13.32 -8.10
CA TYR A 184 16.06 13.27 -7.66
C TYR A 184 16.28 13.22 -6.15
N MET A 185 15.24 12.94 -5.36
CA MET A 185 15.41 12.65 -3.94
C MET A 185 16.14 11.33 -3.77
N ARG A 186 17.14 11.31 -2.89
CA ARG A 186 17.94 10.10 -2.66
C ARG A 186 17.13 9.08 -1.88
N THR A 187 17.11 7.84 -2.35
CA THR A 187 16.37 6.74 -1.74
C THR A 187 17.28 5.62 -1.25
N SER A 188 16.77 4.89 -0.26
CA SER A 188 17.38 3.68 0.29
C SER A 188 16.39 2.52 0.15
N THR A 189 16.90 1.30 -0.05
CA THR A 189 16.06 0.10 -0.09
C THR A 189 15.33 -0.06 1.24
N ILE A 190 14.03 -0.33 1.17
CA ILE A 190 13.27 -0.65 2.38
C ILE A 190 13.62 -2.08 2.82
N PRO A 191 13.92 -2.32 4.10
CA PRO A 191 13.96 -3.69 4.60
C PRO A 191 12.51 -4.18 4.67
N GLY A 192 12.15 -5.17 3.86
CA GLY A 192 10.83 -5.77 3.95
C GLY A 192 10.52 -6.80 2.88
N MET A 193 9.37 -7.44 3.02
CA MET A 193 8.86 -8.39 2.05
C MET A 193 7.36 -8.25 1.83
N LEU A 194 6.89 -8.70 0.68
CA LEU A 194 5.45 -8.81 0.44
C LEU A 194 4.91 -10.03 1.20
N CYS A 195 3.89 -9.79 2.03
CA CYS A 195 3.11 -10.81 2.72
C CYS A 195 1.63 -10.47 2.61
N PHE A 196 0.76 -11.37 3.01
CA PHE A 196 -0.68 -11.12 3.01
C PHE A 196 -1.34 -11.56 4.31
N TYR A 197 -2.38 -10.82 4.71
CA TYR A 197 -3.32 -11.22 5.73
C TYR A 197 -4.40 -12.09 5.06
N ASN A 198 -4.46 -13.36 5.46
CA ASN A 198 -5.50 -14.28 5.04
C ASN A 198 -6.79 -14.01 5.82
N ALA A 199 -7.74 -13.32 5.19
CA ALA A 199 -8.96 -12.84 5.83
C ALA A 199 -10.06 -13.91 5.88
N ASP A 200 -10.14 -14.77 4.87
CA ASP A 200 -11.14 -15.85 4.81
C ASP A 200 -10.70 -17.14 5.52
N GLY A 201 -9.42 -17.22 5.89
CA GLY A 201 -8.83 -18.31 6.65
C GLY A 201 -8.61 -19.58 5.82
N ASP A 202 -8.61 -19.47 4.49
CA ASP A 202 -8.44 -20.62 3.62
C ASP A 202 -7.01 -21.19 3.69
N ILE A 203 -6.91 -22.52 3.79
CA ILE A 203 -5.62 -23.20 3.86
C ILE A 203 -5.63 -24.46 3.01
N ASP A 204 -4.47 -24.80 2.45
CA ASP A 204 -4.26 -26.05 1.73
C ASP A 204 -4.15 -27.26 2.70
N ASN A 205 -4.11 -28.47 2.15
CA ASN A 205 -3.98 -29.70 2.95
C ASN A 205 -2.63 -29.80 3.71
N ASN A 206 -1.66 -28.93 3.40
CA ASN A 206 -0.37 -28.85 4.05
C ASN A 206 -0.31 -27.68 5.06
N GLY A 207 -1.40 -26.94 5.25
CA GLY A 207 -1.52 -25.82 6.18
C GLY A 207 -1.03 -24.47 5.64
N TRP A 208 -0.80 -24.33 4.32
CA TRP A 208 -0.44 -23.06 3.71
C TRP A 208 -1.67 -22.21 3.42
N ALA A 209 -1.65 -20.96 3.85
CA ALA A 209 -2.65 -19.98 3.45
C ALA A 209 -2.65 -19.78 1.93
N HIS A 210 -3.84 -19.64 1.35
CA HIS A 210 -3.97 -19.21 -0.04
C HIS A 210 -4.23 -17.72 -0.10
N TYR A 211 -3.72 -17.06 -1.15
CA TYR A 211 -4.03 -15.66 -1.37
C TYR A 211 -5.21 -15.51 -2.33
N GLY A 212 -6.24 -14.81 -1.87
CA GLY A 212 -7.53 -14.65 -2.51
C GLY A 212 -7.94 -13.18 -2.73
N ILE A 213 -9.21 -13.02 -3.11
CA ILE A 213 -9.80 -11.70 -3.39
C ILE A 213 -10.08 -10.91 -2.11
N ASP A 214 -10.30 -11.60 -0.99
CA ASP A 214 -10.66 -11.00 0.31
C ASP A 214 -9.45 -10.68 1.19
N ASP A 215 -8.25 -11.13 0.78
CA ASP A 215 -7.01 -10.97 1.53
C ASP A 215 -6.33 -9.63 1.31
N SER A 216 -5.53 -9.16 2.26
CA SER A 216 -4.83 -7.88 2.13
C SER A 216 -3.32 -8.07 2.01
N ILE A 217 -2.68 -7.42 1.04
CA ILE A 217 -1.21 -7.46 0.87
C ILE A 217 -0.57 -6.33 1.66
N TYR A 218 0.55 -6.63 2.30
CA TYR A 218 1.41 -5.68 3.00
C TYR A 218 2.85 -5.76 2.49
N VAL A 219 3.57 -4.63 2.55
CA VAL A 219 5.02 -4.67 2.73
C VAL A 219 5.26 -4.78 4.23
N ASP A 220 5.65 -5.97 4.69
CA ASP A 220 6.09 -6.24 6.04
C ASP A 220 7.54 -5.73 6.18
N THR A 221 7.71 -4.67 6.95
CA THR A 221 8.98 -3.96 7.14
C THR A 221 9.78 -4.47 8.33
N GLN A 222 9.22 -5.42 9.08
CA GLN A 222 9.81 -5.99 10.29
C GLN A 222 10.07 -7.50 10.15
N TYR A 223 10.23 -7.99 8.92
CA TYR A 223 10.64 -9.37 8.65
C TYR A 223 11.80 -9.84 9.57
N PRO A 224 11.71 -11.04 10.19
CA PRO A 224 10.77 -12.13 9.93
C PRO A 224 9.52 -12.16 10.83
N PHE A 225 9.12 -11.03 11.42
CA PHE A 225 7.90 -10.98 12.22
C PHE A 225 6.68 -10.91 11.29
N TYR A 226 6.16 -12.08 10.89
CA TYR A 226 4.95 -12.21 10.06
C TYR A 226 3.67 -11.75 10.78
N THR A 227 3.60 -10.46 11.07
CA THR A 227 2.53 -9.81 11.78
C THR A 227 2.49 -8.37 11.28
N VAL A 228 1.29 -7.84 11.08
CA VAL A 228 1.13 -6.44 10.69
C VAL A 228 1.61 -5.56 11.84
N THR A 229 2.63 -4.75 11.58
CA THR A 229 3.29 -3.89 12.57
C THR A 229 3.35 -2.45 12.10
N LEU A 230 3.74 -1.55 13.01
CA LEU A 230 3.93 -0.14 12.68
C LEU A 230 4.88 0.05 11.50
N ASN A 231 4.50 0.95 10.60
CA ASN A 231 5.18 1.30 9.36
C ASN A 231 5.08 0.29 8.22
N ASP A 232 4.42 -0.86 8.41
CA ASP A 232 4.05 -1.73 7.30
C ASP A 232 3.13 -0.98 6.34
N ILE A 233 3.23 -1.32 5.05
CA ILE A 233 2.57 -0.56 3.98
C ILE A 233 1.45 -1.39 3.41
N ARG A 234 0.24 -0.84 3.36
CA ARG A 234 -0.91 -1.50 2.74
C ARG A 234 -0.79 -1.46 1.22
N MET A 235 -0.56 -2.61 0.60
CA MET A 235 -0.48 -2.76 -0.85
C MET A 235 -1.83 -3.05 -1.48
N THR A 236 -2.83 -3.36 -0.66
CA THR A 236 -4.26 -3.32 -1.01
C THR A 236 -5.02 -2.62 0.12
N PRO A 237 -6.16 -1.98 -0.14
CA PRO A 237 -7.02 -1.48 0.94
C PRO A 237 -7.41 -2.61 1.90
N LEU A 238 -7.56 -2.29 3.18
CA LEU A 238 -8.09 -3.25 4.14
C LEU A 238 -9.57 -3.51 3.84
N THR A 239 -9.90 -4.78 3.63
CA THR A 239 -11.25 -5.30 3.39
C THR A 239 -12.00 -5.64 4.67
#